data_AF-M1CCQ8-F1
#
_entry.id   AF-M1CCQ8-F1
#
_cell.length_a   1.000
_cell.length_b   1.000
_cell.length_c   1.000
_cell.angle_alpha   90.00
_cell.angle_beta   90.00
_cell.angle_gamma   90.00
#
_symmetry.space_group_name_H-M   'P 1'
#
loop_
_entity.id
_entity.type
_entity.pdbx_description
1 polymer ?
#
loop_
_entity_poly.entity_id
_entity_poly.type
_entity_poly.pdbx_seq_one_letter_code
_entity_poly.pdbx_strand_id
1 'polypeptide(L)' 'MDQDEQWLINCLNATLDPNQQVRSFAETSLQQATLQPGFGSSLCRIAAKRELPLGLRQISCYIYVYIYRYVYV' A
#
# COMPACT_ATOMS: atom_id res chain seq x y z
N MET A 1 9.95 -0.63 -13.84
CA MET A 1 9.03 -0.45 -12.71
C MET A 1 7.71 -0.06 -13.31
N ASP A 2 6.66 -0.86 -13.13
CA ASP A 2 5.36 -0.61 -13.76
C ASP A 2 4.68 0.62 -13.14
N GLN A 3 3.88 1.36 -13.92
CA GLN A 3 3.26 2.61 -13.49
C GLN A 3 2.38 2.43 -12.23
N ASP A 4 1.63 1.32 -12.17
CA ASP A 4 0.80 0.96 -11.02
C ASP A 4 1.62 0.68 -9.76
N GLU A 5 2.82 0.11 -9.93
CA GLU A 5 3.72 -0.18 -8.83
C GLU A 5 4.33 1.10 -8.25
N GLN A 6 4.73 2.04 -9.12
CA GLN A 6 5.20 3.35 -8.69
C GLN A 6 4.11 4.15 -8.01
N TRP A 7 2.88 4.13 -8.55
CA TRP A 7 1.72 4.75 -7.92
C TRP A 7 1.50 4.18 -6.50
N LEU A 8 1.51 2.86 -6.34
CA LEU A 8 1.28 2.21 -5.06
C LEU A 8 2.37 2.58 -4.04
N ILE A 9 3.63 2.62 -4.45
CA ILE A 9 4.75 3.03 -3.60
C ILE A 9 4.61 4.50 -3.18
N ASN A 10 4.19 5.37 -4.08
CA ASN A 10 3.94 6.77 -3.75
C ASN A 10 2.78 6.92 -2.76
N CYS A 11 1.69 6.16 -2.93
CA CYS A 11 0.60 6.13 -1.96
C CYS A 11 1.06 5.60 -0.59
N LEU A 12 1.85 4.53 -0.54
CA LEU A 12 2.38 3.97 0.71
C LEU A 12 3.37 4.92 1.41
N ASN A 13 4.11 5.73 0.66
CA ASN A 13 4.94 6.80 1.25
C ASN A 13 4.07 7.95 1.76
N ALA A 14 3.03 8.33 1.01
CA ALA A 14 2.14 9.42 1.40
C ALA A 14 1.34 9.10 2.68
N THR A 15 1.11 7.83 3.03
CA THR A 15 0.51 7.48 4.33
C THR A 15 1.45 7.72 5.52
N LEU A 16 2.74 7.87 5.27
CA LEU A 16 3.75 8.23 6.27
C LEU A 16 4.00 9.74 6.37
N ASP A 17 3.31 10.54 5.56
CA ASP A 17 3.51 11.99 5.53
C ASP A 17 3.01 12.65 6.83
N PRO A 18 3.76 13.62 7.40
CA PRO A 18 3.31 14.35 8.59
C PRO A 18 2.06 15.22 8.32
N ASN A 19 1.81 15.60 7.07
CA ASN A 19 0.62 16.34 6.68
C ASN A 19 -0.61 15.43 6.66
N GLN A 20 -1.58 15.73 7.54
CA GLN A 20 -2.82 14.97 7.65
C GLN A 20 -3.60 14.88 6.33
N GLN A 21 -3.63 15.95 5.52
CA GLN A 21 -4.38 15.94 4.27
C GLN A 21 -3.76 14.99 3.25
N VAL A 22 -2.43 14.96 3.16
CA VAL A 22 -1.68 14.06 2.27
C VAL A 22 -1.91 12.62 2.70
N ARG A 23 -1.82 12.34 4.00
CA ARG A 23 -2.07 11.02 4.57
C ARG A 23 -3.49 10.53 4.30
N SER A 24 -4.52 11.33 4.62
CA SER A 24 -5.92 10.92 4.43
C SER A 24 -6.29 10.73 2.96
N PHE A 25 -5.71 11.50 2.05
CA PHE A 25 -5.89 11.28 0.61
C PHE A 25 -5.27 9.94 0.17
N ALA A 26 -4.08 9.61 0.65
CA ALA A 26 -3.42 8.35 0.36
C ALA A 26 -4.19 7.15 0.93
N GLU A 27 -4.68 7.25 2.16
CA GLU A 27 -5.51 6.22 2.81
C GLU A 27 -6.79 5.97 2.02
N THR A 28 -7.49 7.03 1.59
CA THR A 28 -8.70 6.92 0.76
C THR A 28 -8.40 6.26 -0.58
N SER A 29 -7.28 6.66 -1.21
CA SER A 29 -6.83 6.11 -2.49
C SER A 29 -6.51 4.61 -2.37
N LEU A 30 -5.81 4.21 -1.31
CA LEU A 30 -5.51 2.80 -1.01
C LEU A 30 -6.77 2.01 -0.72
N GLN A 31 -7.73 2.59 0.02
CA GLN A 31 -9.02 1.97 0.30
C GLN A 31 -9.79 1.69 -1.00
N GLN A 32 -9.83 2.65 -1.93
CA GLN A 32 -10.46 2.44 -3.24
C GLN A 32 -9.73 1.36 -4.05
N ALA A 33 -8.40 1.32 -3.99
CA ALA A 33 -7.61 0.32 -4.70
C ALA A 33 -7.82 -1.11 -4.17
N THR A 34 -8.30 -1.31 -2.94
CA THR A 34 -8.61 -2.64 -2.39
C THR A 34 -9.64 -3.41 -3.22
N LEU A 35 -10.53 -2.70 -3.94
CA LEU A 35 -11.54 -3.28 -4.81
C LEU A 35 -10.97 -3.77 -6.15
N GLN A 36 -9.74 -3.35 -6.50
CA GLN A 36 -9.14 -3.71 -7.77
C GLN A 36 -8.55 -5.13 -7.72
N PRO A 37 -8.78 -5.95 -8.76
CA PRO A 37 -8.16 -7.27 -8.85
C PRO A 37 -6.64 -7.13 -8.88
N GLY A 38 -5.94 -8.00 -8.16
CA GLY A 38 -4.48 -8.01 -8.12
C GLY A 38 -3.83 -7.03 -7.13
N PHE A 39 -4.60 -6.15 -6.47
CA PHE A 39 -4.07 -5.22 -5.47
C PHE A 39 -3.25 -5.92 -4.36
N GLY A 40 -3.79 -7.01 -3.81
CA GLY A 40 -3.08 -7.81 -2.81
C GLY A 40 -1.76 -8.42 -3.33
N SER A 41 -1.71 -8.81 -4.61
CA SER A 41 -0.48 -9.33 -5.22
C SER A 41 0.58 -8.24 -5.37
N SER A 42 0.16 -7.02 -5.74
CA SER A 42 1.03 -5.85 -5.82
C SER A 42 1.61 -5.47 -4.46
N LEU A 43 0.82 -5.54 -3.38
CA LEU A 43 1.32 -5.36 -2.01
C LEU A 43 2.38 -6.42 -1.65
N CYS A 44 2.10 -7.70 -1.89
CA CYS A 44 3.08 -8.76 -1.64
C CYS A 44 4.38 -8.56 -2.43
N ARG A 45 4.29 -8.09 -3.68
CA ARG A 45 5.45 -7.78 -4.52
C ARG A 45 6.29 -6.66 -3.90
N ILE A 46 5.66 -5.57 -3.45
CA ILE A 46 6.35 -4.45 -2.78
C ILE A 46 7.01 -4.90 -1.48
N ALA A 47 6.29 -5.65 -0.64
CA ALA A 47 6.84 -6.19 0.61
C ALA A 47 8.10 -7.07 0.39
N ALA A 48 8.12 -7.85 -0.71
CA ALA A 48 9.22 -8.72 -1.08
C ALA A 48 10.44 -7.97 -1.67
N LYS A 49 10.28 -6.73 -2.14
CA LYS A 49 11.38 -5.95 -2.74
C LYS A 49 12.37 -5.47 -1.69
N ARG A 50 13.54 -6.10 -1.67
CA ARG A 50 14.65 -5.76 -0.75
C ARG A 50 15.24 -4.37 -0.98
N GLU A 51 15.06 -3.82 -2.18
CA GLU A 51 15.56 -2.51 -2.59
C GLU A 51 14.76 -1.36 -1.96
N LEU A 52 13.56 -1.64 -1.44
CA LEU A 52 12.71 -0.64 -0.80
C LEU A 52 13.03 -0.47 0.69
N PRO A 53 12.84 0.74 1.26
CA PRO A 53 13.00 0.98 2.68
C PRO A 53 12.15 0.04 3.53
N LEU A 54 12.68 -0.37 4.69
CA LEU A 54 11.99 -1.31 5.59
C LEU A 54 10.60 -0.83 6.00
N GLY A 55 10.44 0.46 6.31
CA GLY A 55 9.14 1.02 6.72
C GLY A 55 8.06 0.83 5.66
N LEU A 56 8.41 1.02 4.38
CA LEU A 56 7.47 0.86 3.26
C LEU A 56 7.07 -0.61 3.09
N ARG A 57 8.04 -1.52 3.20
CA ARG A 57 7.79 -2.97 3.15
C ARG A 57 6.92 -3.44 4.32
N GLN A 58 7.16 -2.92 5.52
CA GLN A 58 6.37 -3.24 6.72
C GLN A 58 4.91 -2.79 6.57
N ILE A 59 4.68 -1.57 6.09
CA ILE A 59 3.32 -1.05 5.87
C ILE A 59 2.61 -1.83 4.77
N SER A 60 3.31 -2.16 3.68
CA SER A 60 2.75 -2.98 2.62
C SER A 60 2.29 -4.35 3.13
N CYS A 61 3.11 -5.03 3.95
CA CYS A 61 2.72 -6.25 4.66
C CYS A 61 1.52 -6.03 5.60
N TYR A 62 1.54 -4.97 6.39
CA TYR A 62 0.49 -4.67 7.35
C TYR A 62 -0.86 -4.49 6.66
N ILE A 63 -0.91 -3.70 5.59
CA ILE A 63 -2.13 -3.46 4.81
C ILE A 63 -2.62 -4.77 4.17
N TYR A 64 -1.73 -5.58 3.62
CA TYR A 64 -2.10 -6.89 3.07
C TYR A 64 -2.77 -7.79 4.12
N VAL A 65 -2.15 -7.94 5.30
CA VAL A 65 -2.70 -8.75 6.40
C VAL A 65 -4.02 -8.17 6.92
N TYR A 66 -4.11 -6.84 7.03
CA TYR A 66 -5.33 -6.15 7.45
C TYR A 66 -6.48 -6.44 6.48
N ILE A 67 -6.26 -6.27 5.18
CA ILE A 67 -7.27 -6.56 4.15
C ILE A 67 -7.70 -8.02 4.22
N TYR A 68 -6.73 -8.95 4.27
CA TYR A 68 -7.03 -10.38 4.32
C TYR A 68 -7.86 -10.77 5.55
N ARG A 69 -7.61 -10.12 6.70
CA ARG A 69 -8.27 -10.44 7.97
C ARG A 69 -9.63 -9.75 8.16
N TYR A 70 -9.82 -8.54 7.64
CA TYR A 70 -10.99 -7.71 7.95
C TYR A 70 -11.92 -7.44 6.77
N VAL A 71 -11.46 -7.69 5.53
CA VAL A 71 -12.27 -7.46 4.32
C VAL A 71 -12.76 -8.78 3.71
N TYR A 72 -12.00 -9.87 3.88
CA TYR A 72 -12.31 -11.19 3.31
C TYR A 72 -12.73 -12.25 4.37
N VAL A 73 -13.03 -11.82 5.60
CA VAL A 73 -13.68 -12.61 6.67
C VAL A 73 -15.09 -12.09 6.85
#